data_AF-A0A1U7YXQ8-F1
#
_entry.id   AF-A0A1U7YXQ8-F1
#
_cell.length_a   1.000
_cell.length_b   1.000
_cell.length_c   1.000
_cell.angle_alpha   90.00
_cell.angle_beta   90.00
_cell.angle_gamma   90.00
#
_symmetry.space_group_name_H-M   'P 1'
#
loop_
_entity.id
_entity.type
_entity.pdbx_description
1 polymer ?
#
loop_
_entity_poly.entity_id
_entity_poly.type
_entity_poly.pdbx_seq_one_letter_code
_entity_poly.pdbx_strand_id
1 'polypeptide(L)'
;MSFKLQRGELFSIKKLYRLQFPQHQKVQWKSIILQQHIHPRFKFILWLALHNRLATVERLLKFGIQTPQQCIFCEQVVETFDHLSFKCSLTKELWLRLLRWLGYDRPICDWQSEVEWVSKNAKRRNGQCAIVTCVFGMLVNAIWRERNKLRFQGGKFSGFEEAFQVASRSSLFPLPQFAIFLGMFQTLKVPNEVGASMC
;
A
#
# COMPACT_ATOMS: atom_id res chain seq x y z
N MET A 1 -22.54 -1.64 -34.89
CA MET A 1 -22.71 -0.27 -34.38
C MET A 1 -22.51 0.70 -35.54
N SER A 2 -23.56 1.37 -36.01
CA SER A 2 -23.46 2.36 -37.08
C SER A 2 -23.24 3.75 -36.49
N PHE A 3 -22.09 4.37 -36.80
CA PHE A 3 -21.77 5.73 -36.37
C PHE A 3 -22.52 6.74 -37.23
N LYS A 4 -23.50 7.44 -36.68
CA LYS A 4 -24.13 8.60 -37.34
C LYS A 4 -23.35 9.85 -36.96
N LEU A 5 -22.53 10.35 -37.88
CA LEU A 5 -21.91 11.66 -37.75
C LEU A 5 -23.02 12.73 -37.87
N GLN A 6 -23.21 13.54 -36.81
CA GLN A 6 -24.13 14.67 -36.89
C GLN A 6 -23.55 15.72 -37.84
N ARG A 7 -24.32 16.10 -38.87
CA ARG A 7 -23.96 17.16 -39.82
C ARG A 7 -23.92 18.48 -39.07
N GLY A 8 -22.73 19.07 -38.91
CA GLY A 8 -22.55 20.42 -38.33
C GLY A 8 -21.43 20.55 -37.30
N GLU A 9 -20.96 19.46 -36.68
CA GLU A 9 -19.76 19.50 -35.83
C GLU A 9 -18.50 19.15 -36.63
N LEU A 10 -17.41 19.90 -36.41
CA LEU A 10 -16.09 19.57 -36.96
C LEU A 10 -15.70 18.14 -36.56
N PHE A 11 -15.46 17.29 -37.56
CA PHE A 11 -15.00 15.92 -37.35
C PHE A 11 -13.67 15.93 -36.57
N SER A 12 -13.65 15.24 -35.43
CA SER A 12 -12.46 15.12 -34.60
C SER A 12 -12.08 13.66 -34.45
N ILE A 13 -10.92 13.29 -35.00
CA ILE A 13 -10.31 11.97 -34.85
C ILE A 13 -10.23 11.60 -33.36
N LYS A 14 -9.91 12.56 -32.48
CA LYS A 14 -9.87 12.38 -31.02
C LYS A 14 -11.22 11.94 -30.41
N LYS A 15 -12.35 12.47 -30.90
CA LYS A 15 -13.69 12.06 -30.45
C LYS A 15 -13.99 10.62 -30.92
N LEU A 16 -13.70 10.31 -32.18
CA LEU A 16 -13.90 8.98 -32.75
C LEU A 16 -13.11 7.90 -31.99
N TYR A 17 -11.82 8.13 -31.75
CA TYR A 17 -10.97 7.20 -30.98
C TYR A 17 -11.51 6.96 -29.57
N ARG A 18 -12.00 8.00 -28.86
CA ARG A 18 -12.58 7.81 -27.52
C ARG A 18 -13.86 6.99 -27.53
N LEU A 19 -14.68 7.12 -28.58
CA LEU A 19 -15.93 6.38 -28.72
C LEU A 19 -15.69 4.90 -29.10
N GLN A 20 -14.56 4.58 -29.70
CA GLN A 20 -14.20 3.21 -30.08
C GLN A 20 -13.83 2.33 -28.87
N PHE A 21 -13.39 2.93 -27.76
CA PHE A 21 -13.06 2.19 -26.54
C PHE A 21 -14.21 2.21 -25.52
N PRO A 22 -14.45 1.09 -24.81
CA PRO A 22 -15.40 1.07 -23.70
C PRO A 22 -15.01 2.12 -22.65
N GLN A 23 -15.97 3.00 -22.31
CA GLN A 23 -15.77 3.98 -21.25
C GLN A 23 -15.93 3.27 -19.90
N HIS A 24 -14.81 2.88 -19.29
CA HIS A 24 -14.79 2.26 -17.97
C HIS A 24 -14.89 3.32 -16.85
N GLN A 25 -15.44 2.90 -15.70
CA GLN A 25 -15.48 3.74 -14.51
C GLN A 25 -14.06 4.17 -14.11
N LYS A 26 -13.88 5.48 -13.88
CA LYS A 26 -12.60 6.02 -13.43
C LYS A 26 -12.34 5.59 -11.98
N VAL A 27 -11.31 4.78 -11.78
CA VAL A 27 -10.85 4.38 -10.44
C VAL A 27 -9.98 5.46 -9.80
N GLN A 28 -10.21 5.73 -8.52
CA GLN A 28 -9.50 6.81 -7.81
C GLN A 28 -8.01 6.51 -7.59
N TRP A 29 -7.68 5.24 -7.34
CA TRP A 29 -6.34 4.76 -7.03
C TRP A 29 -5.39 4.69 -8.24
N LYS A 30 -5.87 5.01 -9.46
CA LYS A 30 -5.03 5.04 -10.67
C LYS A 30 -3.81 5.94 -10.50
N SER A 31 -3.94 7.08 -9.82
CA SER A 31 -2.83 8.01 -9.61
C SER A 31 -1.72 7.42 -8.76
N ILE A 32 -2.05 6.54 -7.80
CA ILE A 32 -1.08 5.88 -6.93
C ILE A 32 -0.21 4.93 -7.77
N ILE A 33 -0.82 4.07 -8.57
CA ILE A 33 -0.11 3.06 -9.38
C ILE A 33 0.75 3.70 -10.48
N LEU A 34 0.28 4.82 -11.04
CA LEU A 34 1.01 5.55 -12.08
C LEU A 34 2.17 6.40 -11.54
N GLN A 35 2.35 6.49 -10.23
CA GLN A 35 3.42 7.29 -9.65
C GLN A 35 4.80 6.75 -10.07
N GLN A 36 5.67 7.59 -10.64
CA GLN A 36 6.90 7.12 -11.29
C GLN A 36 7.92 6.57 -10.30
N HIS A 37 8.00 7.16 -9.11
CA HIS A 37 9.03 6.87 -8.10
C HIS A 37 8.76 5.64 -7.24
N ILE A 38 7.62 4.96 -7.41
CA ILE A 38 7.35 3.72 -6.67
C ILE A 38 8.01 2.55 -7.39
N HIS A 39 8.80 1.76 -6.67
CA HIS A 39 9.43 0.56 -7.19
C HIS A 39 8.38 -0.41 -7.78
N PRO A 40 8.60 -1.00 -8.98
CA PRO A 40 7.62 -1.86 -9.65
C PRO A 40 7.11 -3.03 -8.79
N ARG A 41 8.00 -3.65 -7.99
CA ARG A 41 7.61 -4.70 -7.02
C ARG A 41 6.55 -4.21 -6.02
N PHE A 42 6.70 -3.00 -5.51
CA PHE A 42 5.76 -2.44 -4.54
C PHE A 42 4.45 -2.05 -5.23
N LYS A 43 4.52 -1.52 -6.46
CA LYS A 43 3.33 -1.28 -7.28
C LYS A 43 2.52 -2.54 -7.52
N PHE A 44 3.17 -3.67 -7.79
CA PHE A 44 2.49 -4.93 -8.05
C PHE A 44 1.71 -5.41 -6.82
N ILE A 45 2.36 -5.44 -5.65
CA ILE A 45 1.69 -5.82 -4.39
C ILE A 45 0.60 -4.83 -4.02
N LEU A 46 0.85 -3.53 -4.18
CA LEU A 46 -0.14 -2.50 -3.92
C LEU A 46 -1.35 -2.62 -4.86
N TRP A 47 -1.14 -2.92 -6.13
CA TRP A 47 -2.20 -3.17 -7.09
C TRP A 47 -3.06 -4.37 -6.69
N LEU A 48 -2.44 -5.47 -6.24
CA LEU A 48 -3.17 -6.60 -5.69
C LEU A 48 -3.98 -6.21 -4.44
N ALA A 49 -3.40 -5.40 -3.55
CA ALA A 49 -4.09 -4.88 -2.36
C ALA A 49 -5.30 -4.02 -2.73
N LEU A 50 -5.17 -3.10 -3.68
CA LEU A 50 -6.25 -2.24 -4.17
C LEU A 50 -7.42 -3.03 -4.77
N HIS A 51 -7.14 -4.21 -5.33
CA HIS A 51 -8.13 -5.14 -5.84
C HIS A 51 -8.63 -6.17 -4.81
N ASN A 52 -8.20 -6.07 -3.55
CA ASN A 52 -8.46 -7.07 -2.50
C ASN A 52 -8.12 -8.51 -2.96
N ARG A 53 -6.99 -8.64 -3.66
CA ARG A 53 -6.48 -9.91 -4.24
C ARG A 53 -5.24 -10.46 -3.55
N LEU A 54 -4.87 -9.92 -2.39
CA LEU A 54 -3.85 -10.53 -1.55
C LEU A 54 -4.36 -11.85 -0.96
N ALA A 55 -3.45 -12.82 -0.79
CA ALA A 55 -3.75 -14.14 -0.23
C ALA A 55 -3.80 -14.10 1.31
N THR A 56 -4.74 -13.33 1.85
CA THR A 56 -5.09 -13.31 3.28
C THR A 56 -5.70 -14.64 3.70
N VAL A 57 -5.75 -14.93 5.01
CA VAL A 57 -6.41 -16.13 5.54
C VAL A 57 -7.81 -16.30 4.96
N GLU A 58 -8.63 -15.25 4.98
CA GLU A 58 -10.00 -15.29 4.43
C GLU A 58 -10.04 -15.82 2.98
N ARG A 59 -9.06 -15.44 2.16
CA ARG A 59 -8.96 -15.86 0.76
C ARG A 59 -8.35 -17.27 0.62
N LEU A 60 -7.38 -17.61 1.46
CA LEU A 60 -6.77 -18.95 1.51
C LEU A 60 -7.80 -20.01 1.91
N LEU A 61 -8.68 -19.70 2.86
CA LEU A 61 -9.78 -20.58 3.26
C LEU A 61 -10.74 -20.84 2.10
N LYS A 62 -11.05 -19.81 1.28
CA LYS A 62 -11.86 -19.98 0.05
C LYS A 62 -11.18 -20.89 -0.99
N PHE A 63 -9.86 -21.01 -0.95
CA PHE A 63 -9.10 -21.95 -1.78
C PHE A 63 -8.92 -23.34 -1.13
N GLY A 64 -9.50 -23.59 0.05
CA GLY A 64 -9.37 -24.86 0.76
C GLY A 64 -8.02 -25.04 1.50
N ILE A 65 -7.21 -23.98 1.60
CA ILE A 65 -5.92 -24.03 2.30
C ILE A 65 -6.15 -23.70 3.77
N GLN A 66 -5.97 -24.69 4.64
CA GLN A 66 -6.10 -24.53 6.09
C GLN A 66 -4.91 -23.74 6.64
N THR A 67 -5.17 -22.61 7.30
CA THR A 67 -4.16 -21.78 7.96
C THR A 67 -4.68 -21.25 9.29
N PRO A 68 -3.79 -20.95 10.27
CA PRO A 68 -4.20 -20.34 11.52
C PRO A 68 -4.94 -19.02 11.26
N GLN A 69 -6.16 -18.90 11.79
CA GLN A 69 -7.06 -17.81 11.40
C GLN A 69 -6.69 -16.47 12.03
N GLN A 70 -6.06 -16.49 13.20
CA GLN A 70 -5.64 -15.29 13.93
C GLN A 70 -4.57 -14.52 13.16
N CYS A 71 -4.63 -13.20 13.21
CA CYS A 71 -3.65 -12.30 12.63
C CYS A 71 -2.25 -12.56 13.20
N ILE A 72 -1.26 -12.74 12.34
CA ILE A 72 0.12 -13.06 12.76
C ILE A 72 0.83 -11.91 13.49
N PHE A 73 0.27 -10.69 13.44
CA PHE A 73 0.86 -9.51 14.05
C PHE A 73 0.32 -9.17 15.43
N CYS A 74 -1.00 -9.31 15.64
CA CYS A 74 -1.63 -8.99 16.93
C CYS A 74 -2.19 -10.22 17.64
N GLU A 75 -2.31 -11.36 16.96
CA GLU A 75 -2.79 -12.64 17.48
C GLU A 75 -4.20 -12.63 18.10
N GLN A 76 -4.90 -11.49 18.08
CA GLN A 76 -6.20 -11.28 18.74
C GLN A 76 -7.41 -11.48 17.83
N VAL A 77 -7.30 -11.09 16.56
CA VAL A 77 -8.43 -11.00 15.62
C VAL A 77 -8.17 -11.85 14.38
N VAL A 78 -9.23 -12.38 13.76
CA VAL A 78 -9.15 -13.11 12.49
C VAL A 78 -8.52 -12.22 11.40
N GLU A 79 -7.55 -12.77 10.68
CA GLU A 79 -6.84 -12.08 9.61
C GLU A 79 -7.74 -11.88 8.38
N THR A 80 -8.31 -10.68 8.27
CA THR A 80 -8.95 -10.19 7.06
C THR A 80 -8.03 -9.18 6.36
N PHE A 81 -8.31 -8.89 5.08
CA PHE A 81 -7.58 -7.83 4.38
C PHE A 81 -7.70 -6.49 5.10
N ASP A 82 -8.92 -6.09 5.48
CA ASP A 82 -9.16 -4.85 6.23
C ASP A 82 -8.37 -4.79 7.54
N HIS A 83 -8.33 -5.91 8.27
CA HIS A 83 -7.58 -5.99 9.50
C HIS A 83 -6.08 -5.80 9.27
N LEU A 84 -5.52 -6.51 8.30
CA LEU A 84 -4.11 -6.40 7.91
C LEU A 84 -3.76 -5.01 7.35
N SER A 85 -4.73 -4.35 6.70
CA SER A 85 -4.53 -3.08 6.03
C SER A 85 -4.23 -1.99 7.04
N PHE A 86 -5.13 -1.71 8.00
CA PHE A 86 -4.94 -0.69 9.05
C PHE A 86 -5.83 -0.85 10.30
N LYS A 87 -6.59 -1.95 10.47
CA LYS A 87 -7.34 -2.18 11.74
C LYS A 87 -6.49 -2.92 12.79
N CYS A 88 -5.44 -3.63 12.38
CA CYS A 88 -4.47 -4.25 13.29
C CYS A 88 -3.65 -3.18 13.99
N SER A 89 -3.56 -3.25 15.32
CA SER A 89 -2.85 -2.30 16.18
C SER A 89 -1.43 -2.01 15.70
N LEU A 90 -0.66 -3.06 15.40
CA LEU A 90 0.72 -2.95 14.91
C LEU A 90 0.81 -2.20 13.57
N THR A 91 0.01 -2.61 12.57
CA THR A 91 0.03 -1.98 11.23
C THR A 91 -0.47 -0.54 11.26
N LYS A 92 -1.46 -0.26 12.11
CA LYS A 92 -2.02 1.07 12.32
C LYS A 92 -0.99 2.00 12.96
N GLU A 93 -0.32 1.52 14.01
CA GLU A 93 0.72 2.28 14.70
C GLU A 93 1.89 2.57 13.76
N LEU A 94 2.31 1.59 12.96
CA LEU A 94 3.37 1.78 11.98
C LEU A 94 3.01 2.88 10.96
N TRP A 95 1.79 2.84 10.42
CA TRP A 95 1.35 3.88 9.49
C TRP A 95 1.28 5.25 10.15
N LEU A 96 0.79 5.34 11.39
CA LEU A 96 0.73 6.58 12.14
C LEU A 96 2.12 7.17 12.39
N ARG A 97 3.10 6.35 12.78
CA ARG A 97 4.50 6.77 12.98
C ARG A 97 5.09 7.31 11.69
N LEU A 98 4.86 6.63 10.56
CA LEU A 98 5.31 7.07 9.23
C LEU A 98 4.66 8.39 8.82
N LEU A 99 3.35 8.58 9.06
CA LEU A 99 2.67 9.83 8.76
C LEU A 99 3.21 10.99 9.59
N ARG A 100 3.42 10.79 10.91
CA ARG A 100 4.03 11.79 11.79
C ARG A 100 5.42 12.19 11.33
N TRP A 101 6.23 11.19 10.95
CA TRP A 101 7.56 11.43 10.40
C TRP A 101 7.53 12.25 9.10
N LEU A 102 6.50 12.04 8.27
CA LEU A 102 6.25 12.82 7.04
C LEU A 102 5.63 14.22 7.31
N GLY A 103 5.38 14.58 8.57
CA GLY A 103 4.79 15.86 8.98
C GLY A 103 3.27 15.90 8.93
N TYR A 104 2.60 14.75 8.93
CA TYR A 104 1.14 14.66 8.97
C TYR A 104 0.65 14.20 10.35
N ASP A 105 -0.18 15.02 10.98
CA ASP A 105 -0.94 14.64 12.17
C ASP A 105 -2.40 14.40 11.79
N ARG A 106 -2.76 13.13 11.63
CA ARG A 106 -4.12 12.71 11.30
C ARG A 106 -4.41 11.31 11.85
N PRO A 107 -5.67 11.02 12.20
CA PRO A 107 -6.06 9.67 12.56
C PRO A 107 -5.95 8.73 11.34
N ILE A 108 -5.59 7.49 11.60
CA ILE A 108 -5.64 6.42 10.61
C ILE A 108 -7.09 5.93 10.48
N CYS A 109 -7.59 5.94 9.25
CA CYS A 109 -8.93 5.51 8.87
C CYS A 109 -8.91 4.08 8.28
N ASP A 110 -10.05 3.63 7.78
CA ASP A 110 -10.16 2.39 7.01
C ASP A 110 -9.38 2.44 5.69
N TRP A 111 -9.17 1.27 5.09
CA TRP A 111 -8.39 1.12 3.86
C TRP A 111 -8.88 2.02 2.72
N GLN A 112 -10.20 2.10 2.48
CA GLN A 112 -10.74 2.90 1.38
C GLN A 112 -10.45 4.39 1.60
N SER A 113 -10.65 4.88 2.82
CA SER A 113 -10.34 6.27 3.20
C SER A 113 -8.85 6.60 3.05
N GLU A 114 -7.96 5.70 3.48
CA GLU A 114 -6.51 5.85 3.31
C GLU A 114 -6.12 5.88 1.82
N VAL A 115 -6.67 4.96 1.02
CA VAL A 115 -6.44 4.93 -0.43
C VAL A 115 -6.94 6.22 -1.10
N GLU A 116 -8.08 6.76 -0.70
CA GLU A 116 -8.58 8.02 -1.25
C GLU A 116 -7.64 9.19 -0.90
N TRP A 117 -7.20 9.26 0.35
CA TRP A 117 -6.27 10.29 0.82
C TRP A 117 -4.92 10.21 0.09
N VAL A 118 -4.35 9.01 -0.05
CA VAL A 118 -3.10 8.82 -0.81
C VAL A 118 -3.32 9.11 -2.30
N SER A 119 -4.48 8.76 -2.86
CA SER A 119 -4.81 9.06 -4.26
C SER A 119 -4.87 10.56 -4.52
N LYS A 120 -5.41 11.35 -3.57
CA LYS A 120 -5.41 12.82 -3.62
C LYS A 120 -3.98 13.37 -3.57
N ASN A 121 -3.12 12.82 -2.73
CA ASN A 121 -1.70 13.19 -2.68
C ASN A 121 -0.99 12.85 -4.00
N ALA A 122 -1.17 11.65 -4.54
CA ALA A 122 -0.52 11.21 -5.78
C ALA A 122 -0.89 12.06 -7.01
N LYS A 123 -2.06 12.73 -7.00
CA LYS A 123 -2.48 13.65 -8.07
C LYS A 123 -1.77 15.01 -7.99
N ARG A 124 -1.23 15.39 -6.82
CA ARG A 124 -0.54 16.67 -6.63
C ARG A 124 0.89 16.55 -7.16
N ARG A 125 1.34 17.55 -7.94
CA ARG A 125 2.73 17.65 -8.44
C ARG A 125 3.66 18.26 -7.39
N ASN A 126 3.66 17.68 -6.18
CA ASN A 126 4.51 18.10 -5.05
C ASN A 126 5.41 16.92 -4.65
N GLY A 127 6.71 17.19 -4.43
CA GLY A 127 7.68 16.19 -3.97
C GLY A 127 7.27 15.50 -2.67
N GLN A 128 6.75 16.25 -1.68
CA GLN A 128 6.28 15.66 -0.42
C GLN A 128 5.12 14.69 -0.63
N CYS A 129 4.15 15.05 -1.47
CA CYS A 129 3.03 14.17 -1.82
C CYS A 129 3.50 12.92 -2.59
N ALA A 130 4.53 13.03 -3.42
CA ALA A 130 5.14 11.89 -4.10
C ALA A 130 5.82 10.94 -3.09
N ILE A 131 6.54 11.50 -2.11
CA ILE A 131 7.16 10.73 -1.02
C ILE A 131 6.10 9.97 -0.21
N VAL A 132 5.02 10.64 0.22
CA VAL A 132 3.89 10.00 0.93
C VAL A 132 3.36 8.78 0.15
N THR A 133 3.18 8.95 -1.16
CA THR A 133 2.68 7.89 -2.03
C THR A 133 3.67 6.71 -2.10
N CYS A 134 4.97 6.99 -2.14
CA CYS A 134 6.01 5.95 -2.13
C CYS A 134 6.06 5.20 -0.81
N VAL A 135 6.06 5.92 0.32
CA VAL A 135 6.05 5.33 1.66
C VAL A 135 4.82 4.45 1.87
N PHE A 136 3.65 4.87 1.38
CA PHE A 136 2.44 4.04 1.42
C PHE A 136 2.61 2.72 0.66
N GLY A 137 3.10 2.76 -0.59
CA GLY A 137 3.31 1.55 -1.38
C GLY A 137 4.36 0.61 -0.79
N MET A 138 5.43 1.18 -0.22
CA MET A 138 6.44 0.43 0.52
C MET A 138 5.87 -0.24 1.76
N LEU A 139 5.09 0.49 2.56
CA LEU A 139 4.47 -0.01 3.78
C LEU A 139 3.59 -1.22 3.48
N VAL A 140 2.69 -1.11 2.50
CA VAL A 140 1.81 -2.20 2.09
C VAL A 140 2.63 -3.43 1.65
N ASN A 141 3.70 -3.21 0.90
CA ASN A 141 4.61 -4.29 0.51
C ASN A 141 5.37 -4.89 1.70
N ALA A 142 5.83 -4.07 2.66
CA ALA A 142 6.53 -4.52 3.86
C ALA A 142 5.62 -5.37 4.76
N ILE A 143 4.39 -4.89 5.02
CA ILE A 143 3.34 -5.62 5.73
C ILE A 143 3.12 -6.98 5.09
N TRP A 144 2.88 -6.99 3.77
CA TRP A 144 2.64 -8.22 3.04
C TRP A 144 3.82 -9.21 3.09
N ARG A 145 5.05 -8.71 2.93
CA ARG A 145 6.22 -9.56 2.92
C ARG A 145 6.53 -10.14 4.29
N GLU A 146 6.50 -9.33 5.35
CA GLU A 146 6.73 -9.81 6.71
C GLU A 146 5.66 -10.82 7.12
N ARG A 147 4.38 -10.53 6.83
CA ARG A 147 3.29 -11.49 7.07
C ARG A 147 3.58 -12.84 6.41
N ASN A 148 4.00 -12.85 5.15
CA ASN A 148 4.29 -14.09 4.44
C ASN A 148 5.52 -14.83 4.97
N LYS A 149 6.57 -14.10 5.37
CA LYS A 149 7.75 -14.68 6.02
C LYS A 149 7.36 -15.39 7.32
N LEU A 150 6.57 -14.74 8.18
CA LEU A 150 6.12 -15.32 9.44
C LEU A 150 5.23 -16.54 9.23
N ARG A 151 4.28 -16.47 8.27
CA ARG A 151 3.34 -17.57 8.07
C ARG A 151 3.90 -18.79 7.36
N PHE A 152 4.76 -18.60 6.37
CA PHE A 152 5.15 -19.69 5.47
C PHE A 152 6.62 -20.09 5.57
N GLN A 153 7.45 -19.30 6.26
CA GLN A 153 8.90 -19.53 6.37
C GLN A 153 9.35 -19.75 7.82
N GLY A 154 8.41 -19.80 8.78
CA GLY A 154 8.70 -20.09 10.19
C GLY A 154 9.54 -19.02 10.90
N GLY A 155 9.52 -17.77 10.40
CA GLY A 155 10.26 -16.67 10.99
C GLY A 155 9.64 -16.14 12.28
N LYS A 156 10.46 -15.45 13.10
CA LYS A 156 9.97 -14.59 14.20
C LYS A 156 9.87 -13.15 13.71
N PHE A 157 8.91 -12.40 14.25
CA PHE A 157 8.76 -11.00 13.90
C PHE A 157 9.93 -10.20 14.47
N SER A 158 10.81 -9.72 13.58
CA SER A 158 11.97 -8.88 13.91
C SER A 158 11.73 -7.39 13.62
N GLY A 159 10.48 -7.00 13.32
CA GLY A 159 10.12 -5.66 12.86
C GLY A 159 10.09 -5.55 11.34
N PHE A 160 9.75 -4.36 10.84
CA PHE A 160 9.71 -4.06 9.39
C PHE A 160 11.05 -3.56 8.85
N GLU A 161 12.10 -3.66 9.66
CA GLU A 161 13.43 -3.09 9.44
C GLU A 161 14.13 -3.69 8.22
N GLU A 162 14.11 -5.03 8.12
CA GLU A 162 14.58 -5.74 6.93
C GLU A 162 13.83 -5.31 5.67
N ALA A 163 12.55 -4.93 5.81
CA ALA A 163 11.73 -4.48 4.68
C ALA A 163 12.13 -3.15 4.13
N PHE A 164 12.48 -2.23 5.01
CA PHE A 164 12.96 -0.92 4.64
C PHE A 164 14.43 -0.96 4.18
N GLN A 165 15.25 -1.90 4.68
CA GLN A 165 16.63 -2.11 4.19
C GLN A 165 16.71 -2.66 2.76
N VAL A 166 15.82 -3.58 2.38
CA VAL A 166 15.75 -4.03 0.99
C VAL A 166 15.34 -2.87 0.06
N ALA A 167 14.48 -1.97 0.54
CA ALA A 167 14.12 -0.77 -0.20
C ALA A 167 15.30 0.21 -0.32
N SER A 168 16.08 0.44 0.74
CA SER A 168 17.26 1.32 0.69
C SER A 168 18.35 0.78 -0.24
N ARG A 169 18.64 -0.53 -0.22
CA ARG A 169 19.67 -1.15 -1.07
C ARG A 169 19.32 -1.20 -2.56
N SER A 170 18.06 -0.94 -2.92
CA SER A 170 17.64 -0.86 -4.31
C SER A 170 18.11 0.48 -4.89
N SER A 171 19.11 0.47 -5.77
CA SER A 171 19.75 1.63 -6.44
C SER A 171 18.82 2.49 -7.31
N LEU A 172 17.50 2.32 -7.18
CA LEU A 172 16.44 2.93 -7.98
C LEU A 172 15.75 4.11 -7.28
N PHE A 173 16.09 4.42 -6.02
CA PHE A 173 15.57 5.60 -5.34
C PHE A 173 16.43 6.82 -5.69
N PRO A 174 15.82 7.92 -6.20
CA PRO A 174 16.54 9.18 -6.36
C PRO A 174 17.19 9.58 -5.03
N LEU A 175 18.46 10.00 -5.03
CA LEU A 175 19.28 10.33 -3.85
C LEU A 175 18.55 11.11 -2.71
N PRO A 176 17.67 12.09 -2.96
CA PRO A 176 16.92 12.74 -1.87
C PRO A 176 15.92 11.82 -1.14
N GLN A 177 15.40 10.78 -1.80
CA GLN A 177 14.54 9.77 -1.19
C GLN A 177 15.35 8.80 -0.31
N PHE A 178 16.60 8.49 -0.66
CA PHE A 178 17.47 7.62 0.13
C PHE A 178 17.81 8.19 1.52
N ALA A 179 18.01 9.52 1.63
CA ALA A 179 18.19 10.19 2.92
C ALA A 179 16.92 10.12 3.82
N ILE A 180 15.74 10.21 3.19
CA ILE A 180 14.43 9.98 3.82
C ILE A 180 14.34 8.54 4.37
N PHE A 181 14.80 7.54 3.59
CA PHE A 181 14.85 6.14 4.05
C PHE A 181 15.76 5.93 5.27
N LEU A 182 16.95 6.52 5.27
CA LEU A 182 17.88 6.43 6.41
C LEU A 182 17.32 7.07 7.68
N GLY A 183 16.66 8.23 7.57
CA GLY A 183 15.99 8.88 8.71
C GLY A 183 14.74 8.14 9.20
N MET A 184 13.97 7.53 8.28
CA MET A 184 12.84 6.66 8.60
C MET A 184 13.29 5.40 9.35
N PHE A 185 14.42 4.80 8.94
CA PHE A 185 15.02 3.63 9.58
C PHE A 185 15.41 3.90 11.04
N GLN A 186 16.07 5.03 11.30
CA GLN A 186 16.51 5.41 12.65
C GLN A 186 15.34 5.67 13.63
N THR A 187 14.16 6.06 13.12
CA THR A 187 12.98 6.39 13.94
C THR A 187 11.98 5.24 14.08
N LEU A 188 12.11 4.18 13.27
CA LEU A 188 11.24 3.00 13.28
C LEU A 188 11.73 1.87 14.18
N LYS A 189 12.77 2.07 15.02
CA LYS A 189 13.05 1.18 16.15
C LYS A 189 11.78 1.07 16.99
N VAL A 190 11.04 -0.02 16.78
CA VAL A 190 9.94 -0.42 17.65
C VAL A 190 10.59 -0.69 19.01
N PRO A 191 10.25 0.04 20.08
CA PRO A 191 10.68 -0.38 21.41
C PRO A 191 10.12 -1.79 21.61
N ASN A 192 11.01 -2.75 21.87
CA ASN A 192 10.65 -4.07 22.40
C ASN A 192 10.06 -3.85 23.81
N GLU A 193 8.83 -3.36 23.88
CA GLU A 193 8.06 -3.31 25.11
C GLU A 193 6.68 -3.90 24.85
N VAL A 194 6.70 -5.21 24.57
CA VAL A 194 5.68 -6.09 25.11
C VAL A 194 6.37 -6.79 26.28
N GLY A 195 6.20 -6.24 27.49
CA GLY A 195 6.61 -6.91 28.72
C GLY A 195 6.08 -8.35 28.74
N ALA A 196 6.79 -9.36 29.20
CA ALA A 196 7.59 -9.37 30.43
C ALA A 196 6.88 -8.65 31.60
N SER A 197 5.58 -8.88 31.77
CA SER A 197 4.96 -9.18 33.07
C SER A 197 3.44 -9.31 32.90
N MET A 198 2.93 -10.53 33.01
CA MET A 198 1.77 -10.80 33.85
C MET A 198 1.99 -12.21 34.41
N CYS A 199 1.90 -12.28 35.74
CA CYS A 199 2.04 -13.46 36.59
C CYS A 199 1.12 -14.62 36.17
#